data_AF-B4LTZ9-F1
#
_entry.id   AF-B4LTZ9-F1
#
_cell.length_a   1.000
_cell.length_b   1.000
_cell.length_c   1.000
_cell.angle_alpha   90.00
_cell.angle_beta   90.00
_cell.angle_gamma   90.00
#
_symmetry.space_group_name_H-M   'P 1'
#
loop_
_entity.id
_entity.type
_entity.pdbx_description
1 polymer ?
#
loop_
_entity_poly.entity_id
_entity_poly.type
_entity_poly.pdbx_seq_one_letter_code
_entity_poly.pdbx_strand_id
1 'polypeptide(L)'
;MANLVAKATVLFNKLKAQARPQFDEFMRYAKVELVPPTPADFAHIRKTAQATAKSAKKDMKGAGSRLGKVTIAEAWLNTLVTIEVITWFFMGEVIGRRHLVGYKV
;
A
#
# COMPACT_ATOMS: atom_id res chain seq x y z
N MET A 1 -42.04 -11.87 -7.38
CA MET A 1 -40.74 -11.41 -7.94
C MET A 1 -40.63 -9.89 -8.05
N ALA A 2 -41.64 -9.16 -8.55
CA ALA A 2 -41.57 -7.68 -8.69
C ALA A 2 -41.32 -6.91 -7.37
N ASN A 3 -41.95 -7.31 -6.27
CA ASN A 3 -41.74 -6.67 -4.95
C ASN A 3 -40.34 -6.91 -4.36
N LEU A 4 -39.67 -8.01 -4.74
CA LEU A 4 -38.31 -8.30 -4.27
C LEU A 4 -37.28 -7.45 -5.03
N VAL A 5 -37.47 -7.31 -6.33
CA VAL A 5 -36.68 -6.42 -7.19
C VAL A 5 -36.83 -4.97 -6.75
N ALA A 6 -38.06 -4.51 -6.47
CA ALA A 6 -38.30 -3.16 -5.96
C ALA A 6 -37.58 -2.90 -4.62
N LYS A 7 -37.62 -3.84 -3.68
CA LYS A 7 -36.90 -3.75 -2.39
C LYS A 7 -35.38 -3.79 -2.57
N ALA A 8 -34.87 -4.60 -3.49
CA ALA A 8 -33.45 -4.66 -3.82
C ALA A 8 -32.94 -3.34 -4.40
N THR A 9 -33.71 -2.69 -5.29
CA THR A 9 -33.38 -1.37 -5.83
C THR A 9 -33.33 -0.30 -4.75
N VAL A 10 -34.26 -0.33 -3.80
CA VAL A 10 -34.26 0.60 -2.64
C VAL A 10 -33.03 0.37 -1.76
N LEU A 11 -32.67 -0.88 -1.48
CA LEU A 11 -31.48 -1.21 -0.71
C LEU A 11 -30.20 -0.76 -1.42
N PHE A 12 -30.09 -1.01 -2.73
CA PHE A 12 -28.96 -0.56 -3.54
C PHE A 12 -28.80 0.96 -3.51
N ASN A 13 -29.89 1.72 -3.65
CA ASN A 13 -29.86 3.17 -3.59
C ASN A 13 -29.42 3.69 -2.22
N LYS A 14 -29.85 3.04 -1.13
CA LYS A 14 -29.39 3.36 0.23
C LYS A 14 -27.91 3.06 0.42
N LEU A 15 -27.45 1.89 -0.02
CA LEU A 15 -26.03 1.51 0.03
C LEU A 15 -25.17 2.48 -0.79
N LYS A 16 -25.62 2.86 -1.98
CA LYS A 16 -24.93 3.85 -2.82
C LYS A 16 -24.85 5.22 -2.14
N ALA A 17 -25.93 5.67 -1.51
CA ALA A 17 -25.94 6.93 -0.79
C ALA A 17 -24.97 6.93 0.41
N GLN A 18 -24.83 5.80 1.10
CA GLN A 18 -23.93 5.65 2.24
C GLN A 18 -22.46 5.43 1.82
N ALA A 19 -22.21 4.71 0.73
CA ALA A 19 -20.86 4.41 0.26
C ALA A 19 -20.19 5.58 -0.47
N ARG A 20 -20.97 6.45 -1.14
CA ARG A 20 -20.46 7.62 -1.86
C ARG A 20 -19.51 8.51 -1.04
N PRO A 21 -19.89 9.02 0.14
CA PRO A 21 -19.02 9.94 0.89
C PRO A 21 -17.69 9.29 1.31
N GLN A 22 -17.72 8.01 1.71
CA GLN A 22 -16.50 7.27 2.08
C GLN A 22 -15.60 7.02 0.86
N PHE A 23 -16.21 6.71 -0.28
CA PHE A 23 -15.49 6.53 -1.54
C PHE A 23 -14.88 7.85 -2.03
N ASP A 24 -15.59 8.96 -1.91
CA ASP A 24 -15.09 10.28 -2.31
C ASP A 24 -13.89 10.71 -1.45
N GLU A 25 -13.92 10.43 -0.15
CA GLU A 25 -12.78 10.66 0.74
C GLU A 25 -11.59 9.74 0.39
N PHE A 26 -11.83 8.45 0.17
CA PHE A 26 -10.81 7.52 -0.29
C PHE A 26 -10.18 8.00 -1.61
N MET A 27 -11.00 8.41 -2.58
CA MET A 27 -10.53 8.92 -3.86
C MET A 27 -9.74 10.22 -3.74
N ARG A 28 -10.03 11.06 -2.73
CA ARG A 28 -9.24 12.27 -2.46
C ARG A 28 -7.80 11.93 -2.08
N TYR A 29 -7.61 10.99 -1.15
CA TYR A 29 -6.29 10.57 -0.69
C TYR A 29 -5.55 9.70 -1.73
N ALA A 30 -6.26 8.77 -2.36
CA ALA A 30 -5.69 7.89 -3.38
C ALA A 30 -5.06 8.67 -4.55
N LYS A 31 -5.64 9.81 -4.94
CA LYS A 31 -5.10 10.66 -6.02
C LYS A 31 -3.75 11.30 -5.69
N VAL A 32 -3.45 11.49 -4.41
CA VAL A 32 -2.20 12.13 -3.97
C VAL A 32 -1.17 11.09 -3.58
N GLU A 33 -1.59 10.02 -2.91
CA GLU A 33 -0.68 9.04 -2.29
C GLU A 33 -0.43 7.81 -3.16
N LEU A 34 -1.40 7.39 -3.99
CA LEU A 34 -1.30 6.19 -4.82
C LEU A 34 -1.03 6.49 -6.30
N VAL A 35 -0.75 7.75 -6.64
CA VAL A 35 -0.40 8.14 -8.01
C VAL A 35 1.00 7.64 -8.33
N PRO A 36 1.22 7.07 -9.54
CA PRO A 36 2.55 6.69 -9.97
C PRO A 36 3.46 7.92 -9.99
N PRO A 37 4.69 7.82 -9.44
CA PRO A 37 5.61 8.95 -9.37
C PRO A 37 6.00 9.44 -10.77
N THR A 38 6.30 10.72 -10.87
CA THR A 38 6.75 11.29 -12.16
C THR A 38 8.19 10.88 -12.45
N PRO A 39 8.62 10.86 -13.73
CA PRO A 39 10.01 10.58 -14.12
C PRO A 39 11.06 11.41 -13.35
N ALA A 40 10.73 12.64 -12.96
CA ALA A 40 11.62 13.51 -12.18
C ALA A 40 11.86 12.98 -10.76
N ASP A 41 10.85 12.35 -10.14
CA ASP A 41 10.91 11.84 -8.77
C ASP A 41 11.79 10.58 -8.68
N PHE A 42 11.93 9.81 -9.76
CA PHE A 42 12.76 8.61 -9.78
C PHE A 42 14.22 8.89 -9.44
N ALA A 43 14.75 10.04 -9.86
CA ALA A 43 16.12 10.43 -9.53
C ALA A 43 16.29 10.63 -8.01
N HIS A 44 15.29 11.23 -7.36
CA HIS A 44 15.28 11.44 -5.91
C HIS A 44 15.11 10.12 -5.15
N ILE A 45 14.19 9.26 -5.58
CA ILE A 45 13.96 7.93 -5.00
C ILE A 45 15.23 7.08 -5.08
N ARG A 46 15.90 7.07 -6.24
CA ARG A 46 17.15 6.30 -6.44
C ARG A 46 18.27 6.78 -5.51
N LYS A 47 18.44 8.11 -5.37
CA LYS A 47 19.43 8.68 -4.44
C LYS A 47 19.13 8.30 -3.00
N THR A 48 17.86 8.40 -2.59
CA THR A 48 17.41 8.03 -1.25
C THR A 48 17.64 6.55 -0.96
N ALA A 49 17.25 5.66 -1.87
CA ALA A 49 17.48 4.22 -1.74
C ALA A 49 18.98 3.87 -1.61
N GLN A 50 19.84 4.50 -2.42
CA GLN A 50 21.28 4.31 -2.33
C GLN A 50 21.86 4.81 -1.00
N ALA A 51 21.38 5.94 -0.49
CA ALA A 51 21.78 6.47 0.81
C ALA A 51 21.37 5.52 1.95
N THR A 52 20.13 5.05 1.95
CA THR A 52 19.61 4.09 2.94
C THR A 52 20.40 2.78 2.92
N ALA A 53 20.72 2.24 1.74
CA ALA A 53 21.51 1.03 1.61
C ALA A 53 22.94 1.19 2.17
N LYS A 54 23.57 2.35 1.94
CA LYS A 54 24.89 2.68 2.52
C LYS A 54 24.83 2.80 4.04
N SER A 55 23.79 3.45 4.57
CA SER A 55 23.56 3.57 6.01
C SER A 55 23.36 2.21 6.66
N ALA A 56 22.46 1.37 6.12
CA ALA A 56 22.24 0.01 6.60
C ALA A 56 23.53 -0.82 6.60
N LYS A 57 24.34 -0.76 5.52
CA LYS A 57 25.62 -1.46 5.45
C LYS A 57 26.63 -0.96 6.48
N LYS A 58 26.65 0.35 6.77
CA LYS A 58 27.50 0.94 7.81
C LYS A 58 27.04 0.52 9.20
N ASP A 59 25.73 0.49 9.44
CA ASP A 59 25.13 0.13 10.73
C ASP A 59 25.34 -1.37 11.05
N MET A 60 25.45 -2.23 10.03
CA MET A 60 25.79 -3.65 10.18
C MET A 60 27.29 -3.93 10.40
N LYS A 61 28.19 -2.99 10.08
CA LYS A 61 29.65 -3.27 9.98
C LYS A 61 30.50 -2.67 11.12
N GLY A 62 29.94 -2.35 12.29
CA GLY A 62 30.70 -1.75 13.39
C GLY A 62 30.20 -2.07 14.80
N ALA A 63 31.15 -2.24 15.73
CA ALA A 63 30.94 -2.46 17.17
C ALA A 63 30.26 -1.29 17.92
N GLY A 64 29.98 -0.18 17.23
CA GLY A 64 29.15 0.95 17.68
C GLY A 64 27.83 1.01 16.93
N SER A 65 27.11 -0.11 16.91
CA SER A 65 25.91 -0.33 16.10
C SER A 65 24.83 0.71 16.36
N ARG A 66 24.40 1.42 15.31
CA ARG A 66 23.23 2.29 15.34
C ARG A 66 21.93 1.50 15.42
N LEU A 67 21.94 0.18 15.16
CA LEU A 67 20.78 -0.70 15.31
C LEU A 67 20.33 -0.76 16.77
N GLY A 68 21.25 -0.63 17.74
CA GLY A 68 20.91 -0.54 19.16
C GLY A 68 20.39 0.84 19.61
N LYS A 69 20.36 1.84 18.72
CA LYS A 69 19.90 3.21 19.00
C LYS A 69 18.53 3.52 18.40
N VAL A 70 17.94 2.58 17.66
CA VAL A 70 16.60 2.74 17.08
C VAL A 70 15.57 2.48 18.16
N THR A 71 14.58 3.34 18.27
CA THR A 71 13.48 3.14 19.21
C THR A 71 12.56 2.01 18.73
N ILE A 72 11.89 1.32 19.66
CA ILE A 72 10.97 0.22 19.30
C ILE A 72 9.85 0.73 18.38
N ALA A 73 9.37 1.96 18.60
CA ALA A 73 8.34 2.58 17.76
C ALA A 73 8.80 2.75 16.30
N GLU A 74 10.04 3.22 16.09
CA GLU A 74 10.61 3.37 14.74
C GLU A 74 10.85 2.03 14.07
N ALA A 75 11.36 1.04 14.82
CA ALA A 75 11.56 -0.32 14.29
C ALA A 75 10.24 -0.96 13.86
N TRP A 76 9.19 -0.77 14.65
CA TRP A 76 7.85 -1.26 14.33
C TRP A 76 7.25 -0.57 13.11
N LEU A 77 7.33 0.77 13.04
CA LEU A 77 6.85 1.53 11.88
C LEU A 77 7.54 1.08 10.59
N ASN A 78 8.86 0.96 10.60
CA ASN A 78 9.63 0.53 9.42
C ASN A 78 9.27 -0.90 8.99
N THR A 79 8.96 -1.77 9.95
CA THR A 79 8.52 -3.14 9.68
C THR A 79 7.15 -3.17 9.02
N LEU A 80 6.18 -2.38 9.52
CA LEU A 80 4.84 -2.28 8.93
C LEU A 80 4.91 -1.77 7.49
N VAL A 81 5.69 -0.71 7.23
CA VAL A 81 5.90 -0.18 5.87
C VAL A 81 6.55 -1.22 4.96
N THR A 82 7.50 -2.00 5.47
CA THR A 82 8.14 -3.08 4.70
C THR A 82 7.13 -4.17 4.30
N ILE A 83 6.25 -4.57 5.22
CA ILE A 83 5.18 -5.55 4.95
C ILE A 83 4.19 -5.00 3.91
N GLU A 84 3.85 -3.72 3.99
CA GLU A 84 2.96 -3.07 3.02
C GLU A 84 3.53 -3.15 1.60
N VAL A 85 4.82 -2.80 1.42
CA VAL A 85 5.47 -2.86 0.10
C VAL A 85 5.52 -4.29 -0.46
N ILE A 86 5.77 -5.29 0.39
CA ILE A 86 5.73 -6.71 0.00
C ILE A 86 4.32 -7.13 -0.44
N THR A 87 3.29 -6.65 0.26
CA THR A 87 1.90 -6.97 -0.06
C THR A 87 1.50 -6.37 -1.41
N TRP A 88 1.98 -5.17 -1.76
CA TRP A 88 1.81 -4.60 -3.10
C TRP A 88 2.42 -5.46 -4.21
N PHE A 89 3.57 -6.09 -3.96
CA PHE A 89 4.18 -7.04 -4.91
C PHE A 89 3.26 -8.25 -5.16
N PHE A 90 2.71 -8.85 -4.09
CA PHE A 90 1.76 -9.97 -4.23
C PHE A 90 0.44 -9.55 -4.90
N MET A 91 -0.02 -8.33 -4.67
CA MET A 91 -1.19 -7.80 -5.41
C MET A 91 -0.92 -7.74 -6.91
N GLY A 92 0.29 -7.33 -7.32
CA GLY A 92 0.73 -7.37 -8.71
C GLY A 92 0.74 -8.79 -9.28
N GLU A 93 1.18 -9.78 -8.51
CA GLU A 93 1.13 -11.20 -8.89
C GLU A 93 -0.32 -11.69 -9.09
N VAL A 94 -1.24 -11.33 -8.19
CA VAL A 94 -2.68 -11.66 -8.32
C VAL A 94 -3.27 -11.06 -9.60
N ILE A 95 -2.95 -9.80 -9.91
CA ILE A 95 -3.36 -9.15 -11.17
C ILE A 95 -2.76 -9.87 -12.38
N GLY A 96 -1.47 -10.23 -12.31
CA GLY A 96 -0.77 -10.96 -13.37
C GLY A 96 -1.35 -12.35 -13.64
N ARG A 97 -1.73 -13.08 -12.59
CA ARG A 97 -2.40 -14.39 -12.69
C ARG A 97 -3.85 -14.32 -13.10
N ARG A 98 -4.50 -13.15 -12.94
CA ARG A 98 -5.94 -12.94 -13.14
C ARG A 98 -6.81 -13.90 -12.32
N HIS A 99 -6.30 -14.37 -11.18
CA HIS A 99 -6.98 -15.30 -10.30
C HIS A 99 -6.66 -15.00 -8.85
N LEU A 100 -7.69 -14.98 -8.00
CA LEU A 100 -7.55 -14.60 -6.59
C LEU A 100 -6.95 -15.73 -5.73
N VAL A 101 -7.11 -17.00 -6.15
CA VAL A 101 -6.70 -18.16 -5.33
C VAL A 101 -5.84 -19.13 -6.15
N GLY A 102 -4.51 -19.01 -6.03
CA GLY A 102 -3.58 -19.89 -6.73
C GLY A 102 -3.59 -19.73 -8.26
N TYR A 103 -2.77 -20.54 -8.93
CA TYR A 103 -2.73 -20.59 -10.39
C TYR A 103 -3.87 -21.45 -10.92
N LYS A 104 -4.51 -21.00 -12.00
CA LYS A 104 -5.41 -21.84 -12.78
C LYS A 104 -4.55 -22.79 -13.62
N VAL A 105 -4.28 -23.98 -13.06
CA VAL A 105 -3.72 -25.14 -13.77
C VAL A 105 -4.78 -25.80 -14.63
#